data_AF-A0A8T0XHH3-F1
#
_entry.id   AF-A0A8T0XHH3-F1
#
_cell.length_a   1.000
_cell.length_b   1.000
_cell.length_c   1.000
_cell.angle_alpha   90.00
_cell.angle_beta   90.00
_cell.angle_gamma   90.00
#
_symmetry.space_group_name_H-M   'P 1'
#
loop_
_entity.id
_entity.type
_entity.pdbx_description
1 polymer ?
#
loop_
_entity_poly.entity_id
_entity_poly.type
_entity_poly.pdbx_seq_one_letter_code
_entity_poly.pdbx_strand_id
1 'polypeptide(L)'
;MVDNRDSSVPMVTPKQAAMLCDRNFGIGADGVIFVMPAVNGAGYTMRMFNSDGSEPELPEMCGNGARCFVRFIDELENLQGTNSSKMHTGTGLIIPEIQNDGQVRVDMGEPILSGPEIPTKLPATRNKAVVQAELEVEGSTWHVTCVSMGNPHCVTFGSKEFKVLQVDDLELTEIGPKFEHHEMFPARTNTGATLACGTGACAVVVAAVLEGRAERKCIVDVPGGSLEIEWREDDNHVYMTAHVYMTAPAEAVIAQSDPGQSYSAGGVRLSSRARRLCLPPQSGKDSLQGGGSQRQQLSSRLAGGVGADRQPQPHCASCGDQDGGDGSFTWMD
;
A
#
# COMPACT_ATOMS: atom_id res chain seq x y z
N MET A 1 -6.12 15.23 2.84
CA MET A 1 -7.41 15.40 2.13
C MET A 1 -7.82 16.87 2.16
N VAL A 2 -8.47 17.37 1.11
CA VAL A 2 -8.98 18.76 1.02
C VAL A 2 -10.43 18.74 0.54
N ASP A 3 -11.32 19.43 1.26
CA ASP A 3 -12.68 19.71 0.81
C ASP A 3 -12.61 20.78 -0.30
N ASN A 4 -12.89 20.37 -1.54
CA ASN A 4 -12.78 21.19 -2.76
C ASN A 4 -14.12 21.15 -3.53
N ARG A 5 -15.23 20.90 -2.84
CA ARG A 5 -16.56 20.68 -3.46
C ARG A 5 -17.15 21.95 -4.07
N ASP A 6 -16.64 23.10 -3.67
CA ASP A 6 -17.05 24.43 -4.12
C ASP A 6 -16.41 24.87 -5.44
N SER A 7 -15.43 24.12 -5.95
CA SER A 7 -14.67 24.48 -7.15
C SER A 7 -14.30 23.26 -8.01
N SER A 8 -14.42 23.38 -9.33
CA SER A 8 -13.92 22.37 -10.29
C SER A 8 -12.40 22.42 -10.49
N VAL A 9 -11.72 23.40 -9.88
CA VAL A 9 -10.27 23.58 -9.93
C VAL A 9 -9.68 23.29 -8.55
N PRO A 10 -8.62 22.46 -8.45
CA PRO A 10 -7.93 22.20 -7.18
C PRO A 10 -7.46 23.49 -6.53
N MET A 11 -7.70 23.62 -5.24
CA MET A 11 -7.37 24.81 -4.43
C MET A 11 -5.88 25.10 -4.31
N VAL A 12 -5.02 24.13 -4.63
CA VAL A 12 -3.57 24.30 -4.68
C VAL A 12 -3.04 23.88 -6.04
N THR A 13 -1.95 24.50 -6.46
CA THR A 13 -1.22 24.11 -7.67
C THR A 13 -0.37 22.85 -7.42
N PRO A 14 0.03 22.13 -8.49
CA PRO A 14 1.03 21.05 -8.42
C PRO A 14 2.26 21.39 -7.57
N LYS A 15 2.86 22.56 -7.80
CA LYS A 15 4.04 23.03 -7.06
C LYS A 15 3.75 23.21 -5.57
N GLN A 16 2.59 23.75 -5.22
CA GLN A 16 2.18 23.93 -3.82
C GLN A 16 1.89 22.57 -3.16
N ALA A 17 1.29 21.63 -3.87
CA ALA A 17 1.09 20.27 -3.36
C ALA A 17 2.42 19.59 -3.02
N ALA A 18 3.43 19.70 -3.89
CA ALA A 18 4.77 19.18 -3.61
C ALA A 18 5.37 19.80 -2.33
N MET A 19 5.24 21.12 -2.15
CA MET A 19 5.69 21.81 -0.95
C MET A 19 4.95 21.36 0.32
N LEU A 20 3.64 21.11 0.24
CA LEU A 20 2.86 20.60 1.37
C LEU A 20 3.23 19.16 1.73
N CYS A 21 3.57 18.34 0.74
CA CYS A 21 3.94 16.95 0.90
C CYS A 21 5.35 16.75 1.47
N ASP A 22 6.22 17.76 1.42
CA ASP A 22 7.55 17.72 2.03
C ASP A 22 7.45 17.32 3.52
N ARG A 23 8.19 16.28 3.90
CA ARG A 23 8.11 15.68 5.24
C ARG A 23 8.83 16.47 6.33
N ASN A 24 9.72 17.38 5.97
CA ASN A 24 10.52 18.19 6.90
C ASN A 24 10.00 19.63 7.00
N PHE A 25 9.59 20.21 5.88
CA PHE A 25 9.23 21.62 5.74
C PHE A 25 7.74 21.84 5.45
N GLY A 26 7.01 20.78 5.10
CA GLY A 26 5.58 20.79 4.82
C GLY A 26 4.75 20.11 5.92
N ILE A 27 3.53 19.70 5.55
CA ILE A 27 2.67 18.86 6.40
C ILE A 27 3.22 17.42 6.45
N GLY A 28 3.83 16.97 5.35
CA GLY A 28 4.37 15.63 5.20
C GLY A 28 3.29 14.61 4.86
N ALA A 29 3.19 14.26 3.57
CA ALA A 29 2.23 13.31 3.02
C ALA A 29 2.75 12.69 1.72
N ASP A 30 2.21 11.54 1.33
CA ASP A 30 2.50 10.90 0.03
C ASP A 30 1.77 11.57 -1.14
N GLY A 31 0.80 12.44 -0.84
CA GLY A 31 0.07 13.22 -1.82
C GLY A 31 -1.07 14.04 -1.20
N VAL A 32 -1.69 14.87 -2.04
CA VAL A 32 -2.86 15.69 -1.70
C VAL A 32 -4.06 15.19 -2.50
N ILE A 33 -5.09 14.72 -1.80
CA ILE A 33 -6.36 14.29 -2.41
C ILE A 33 -7.42 15.37 -2.22
N PHE A 34 -8.16 15.66 -3.28
CA PHE A 34 -9.24 16.65 -3.34
C PHE A 34 -10.60 15.97 -3.51
N VAL A 35 -11.56 16.36 -2.69
CA VAL A 35 -12.98 16.08 -2.90
C VAL A 35 -13.54 17.18 -3.80
N MET A 36 -13.73 16.86 -5.07
CA MET A 36 -14.22 17.77 -6.10
C MET A 36 -15.75 17.64 -6.27
N PRO A 37 -16.44 18.63 -6.86
CA PRO A 37 -17.86 18.51 -7.20
C PRO A 37 -18.14 17.32 -8.13
N ALA A 38 -19.37 16.83 -8.06
CA ALA A 38 -19.87 15.74 -8.88
C ALA A 38 -19.73 16.00 -10.38
N VAL A 39 -19.25 15.00 -11.13
CA VAL A 39 -19.31 14.95 -12.59
C VAL A 39 -20.00 13.66 -13.03
N ASN A 40 -20.63 13.67 -14.21
CA ASN A 40 -21.16 12.47 -14.87
C ASN A 40 -22.08 11.58 -14.00
N GLY A 41 -22.87 12.18 -13.11
CA GLY A 41 -23.83 11.46 -12.26
C GLY A 41 -23.24 10.73 -11.05
N ALA A 42 -21.94 10.93 -10.75
CA ALA A 42 -21.36 10.51 -9.47
C ALA A 42 -21.80 11.44 -8.32
N GLY A 43 -21.64 11.00 -7.07
CA GLY A 43 -21.87 11.84 -5.89
C GLY A 43 -20.74 12.85 -5.67
N TYR A 44 -19.50 12.45 -5.98
CA TYR A 44 -18.30 13.28 -5.86
C TYR A 44 -17.28 12.90 -6.93
N THR A 45 -16.25 13.73 -7.12
CA THR A 45 -15.10 13.43 -7.98
C THR A 45 -13.81 13.47 -7.16
N MET A 46 -12.89 12.54 -7.37
CA MET A 46 -11.58 12.53 -6.72
C MET A 46 -10.50 12.98 -7.70
N ARG A 47 -9.69 13.95 -7.25
CA ARG A 47 -8.41 14.31 -7.88
C ARG A 47 -7.28 14.19 -6.88
N MET A 48 -6.07 13.98 -7.37
CA MET A 48 -4.90 13.81 -6.52
C MET A 48 -3.66 14.44 -7.15
N PHE A 49 -2.81 15.02 -6.31
CA PHE A 49 -1.41 15.30 -6.65
C PHE A 49 -0.50 14.42 -5.81
N ASN A 50 0.52 13.83 -6.43
CA ASN A 50 1.56 13.08 -5.74
C ASN A 50 2.45 14.00 -4.90
N SER A 51 3.34 13.42 -4.10
CA SER A 51 4.28 14.18 -3.27
C SER A 51 5.28 15.05 -4.04
N ASP A 52 5.53 14.73 -5.31
CA ASP A 52 6.34 15.53 -6.24
C ASP A 52 5.53 16.60 -6.99
N GLY A 53 4.21 16.65 -6.76
CA GLY A 53 3.28 17.56 -7.40
C GLY A 53 2.72 17.06 -8.74
N SER A 54 3.21 15.94 -9.28
CA SER A 54 2.62 15.35 -10.48
C SER A 54 1.15 14.98 -10.25
N GLU A 55 0.31 15.21 -11.25
CA GLU A 55 -1.03 14.62 -11.29
C GLU A 55 -0.89 13.28 -12.00
N PRO A 56 -1.23 12.16 -11.36
CA PRO A 56 -1.12 10.88 -12.02
C PRO A 56 -2.09 10.87 -13.21
N GLU A 57 -1.60 10.51 -14.41
CA GLU A 57 -2.36 10.56 -15.68
C GLU A 57 -3.63 9.70 -15.62
N LEU A 58 -3.59 8.66 -14.79
CA LEU A 58 -4.73 7.95 -14.26
C LEU A 58 -4.63 8.09 -12.75
N PRO A 59 -5.66 8.52 -12.01
CA PRO A 59 -5.73 8.27 -10.58
C PRO A 59 -5.73 6.76 -10.45
N GLU A 60 -4.53 6.20 -10.30
CA GLU A 60 -4.33 4.80 -10.00
C GLU A 60 -5.25 4.50 -8.84
N MET A 61 -5.84 3.31 -8.82
CA MET A 61 -6.71 2.87 -7.74
C MET A 61 -5.89 2.77 -6.45
N CYS A 62 -5.52 3.92 -5.89
CA CYS A 62 -4.98 4.05 -4.56
C CYS A 62 -6.16 3.74 -3.67
N GLY A 63 -6.43 2.45 -3.47
CA GLY A 63 -7.53 2.02 -2.64
C GLY A 63 -7.35 2.59 -1.23
N ASN A 64 -6.11 2.90 -0.80
CA ASN A 64 -5.85 3.72 0.39
C ASN A 64 -6.52 5.10 0.30
N GLY A 65 -6.31 5.82 -0.80
CA GLY A 65 -6.94 7.12 -1.07
C GLY A 65 -8.47 7.04 -1.14
N ALA A 66 -9.03 6.06 -1.84
CA ALA A 66 -10.48 5.85 -1.91
C ALA A 66 -11.11 5.54 -0.54
N ARG A 67 -10.44 4.71 0.27
CA ARG A 67 -10.87 4.43 1.65
C ARG A 67 -10.84 5.69 2.53
N CYS A 68 -9.81 6.51 2.39
CA CYS A 68 -9.74 7.80 3.07
C CYS A 68 -10.85 8.74 2.60
N PHE A 69 -11.15 8.74 1.30
CA PHE A 69 -12.11 9.64 0.67
C PHE A 69 -13.50 9.47 1.27
N VAL A 70 -14.02 8.25 1.33
CA VAL A 70 -15.37 8.00 1.87
C VAL A 70 -15.46 8.38 3.34
N ARG A 71 -14.39 8.13 4.12
CA ARG A 71 -14.35 8.52 5.54
C ARG A 71 -14.35 10.03 5.73
N PHE A 72 -13.65 10.75 4.86
CA PHE A 72 -13.65 12.20 4.89
C PHE A 72 -15.00 12.79 4.47
N ILE A 73 -15.70 12.17 3.50
CA ILE A 73 -17.08 12.53 3.16
C ILE A 73 -18.00 12.31 4.36
N ASP A 74 -17.95 11.14 5.00
CA ASP A 74 -18.77 10.85 6.18
C ASP A 74 -18.55 11.88 7.29
N GLU A 75 -17.31 12.31 7.52
CA GLU A 75 -16.97 13.37 8.49
C GLU A 75 -17.54 14.73 8.06
N LEU A 76 -17.42 15.12 6.79
CA LEU A 76 -17.91 16.40 6.25
C LEU A 76 -19.44 16.51 6.26
N GLU A 77 -20.12 15.40 5.97
CA GLU A 77 -21.59 15.31 5.86
C GLU A 77 -22.23 14.86 7.19
N ASN A 78 -21.41 14.57 8.22
CA ASN A 78 -21.83 14.06 9.53
C ASN A 78 -22.68 12.78 9.43
N LEU A 79 -22.30 11.87 8.54
CA LEU A 79 -22.94 10.57 8.34
C LEU A 79 -22.48 9.56 9.41
N GLN A 80 -23.36 8.62 9.77
CA GLN A 80 -23.12 7.62 10.80
C GLN A 80 -23.49 6.22 10.27
N GLY A 81 -22.85 5.18 10.80
CA GLY A 81 -23.12 3.79 10.40
C GLY A 81 -22.53 3.43 9.03
N THR A 82 -23.19 2.51 8.32
CA THR A 82 -22.79 2.07 6.99
C THR A 82 -23.18 3.09 5.94
N ASN A 83 -22.20 3.52 5.14
CA ASN A 83 -22.41 4.47 4.05
C ASN A 83 -21.61 4.03 2.82
N SER A 84 -22.16 4.30 1.64
CA SER A 84 -21.48 4.09 0.37
C SER A 84 -21.51 5.38 -0.41
N SER A 85 -20.37 5.82 -0.94
CA SER A 85 -20.30 7.04 -1.75
C SER A 85 -19.84 6.72 -3.16
N LYS A 86 -20.66 7.06 -4.16
CA LYS A 86 -20.28 6.97 -5.57
C LYS A 86 -19.28 8.07 -5.90
N MET A 87 -18.05 7.71 -6.18
CA MET A 87 -16.99 8.66 -6.56
C MET A 87 -16.48 8.38 -7.96
N HIS A 88 -16.35 9.43 -8.77
CA HIS A 88 -15.68 9.34 -10.06
C HIS A 88 -14.17 9.57 -9.88
N THR A 89 -13.36 8.66 -10.41
CA THR A 89 -11.91 8.81 -10.57
C THR A 89 -11.59 8.90 -12.06
N GLY A 90 -10.34 9.18 -12.41
CA GLY A 90 -9.91 9.15 -13.82
C GLY A 90 -9.87 7.74 -14.43
N THR A 91 -10.08 6.70 -13.61
CA THR A 91 -10.18 5.30 -14.03
C THR A 91 -11.62 4.78 -14.07
N GLY A 92 -12.61 5.56 -13.61
CA GLY A 92 -14.02 5.19 -13.67
C GLY A 92 -14.79 5.48 -12.39
N LEU A 93 -15.90 4.78 -12.19
CA LEU A 93 -16.71 4.89 -10.98
C LEU A 93 -16.19 3.91 -9.92
N ILE A 94 -15.87 4.41 -8.72
CA ILE A 94 -15.55 3.59 -7.56
C ILE A 94 -16.62 3.82 -6.49
N ILE A 95 -17.00 2.76 -5.77
CA ILE A 95 -18.02 2.80 -4.71
C ILE A 95 -17.42 2.21 -3.43
N PRO A 96 -16.59 2.98 -2.68
CA PRO A 96 -16.15 2.57 -1.36
C PRO A 96 -17.33 2.50 -0.38
N GLU A 97 -17.31 1.50 0.49
CA GLU A 97 -18.36 1.18 1.44
C GLU A 97 -17.81 1.11 2.86
N ILE A 98 -18.32 1.97 3.73
CA ILE A 98 -18.08 1.90 5.16
C ILE A 98 -18.88 0.75 5.75
N GLN A 99 -18.17 -0.13 6.45
CA GLN A 99 -18.72 -1.31 7.11
C GLN A 99 -19.14 -0.98 8.55
N ASN A 100 -19.97 -1.85 9.14
CA ASN A 100 -20.50 -1.71 10.50
C ASN A 100 -19.43 -1.62 11.59
N ASP A 101 -18.28 -2.26 11.36
CA ASP A 101 -17.14 -2.32 12.28
C ASP A 101 -16.17 -1.13 12.13
N GLY A 102 -16.48 -0.18 11.25
CA GLY A 102 -15.63 0.97 11.00
C GLY A 102 -14.57 0.74 9.92
N GLN A 103 -14.49 -0.43 9.30
CA GLN A 103 -13.62 -0.64 8.14
C GLN A 103 -14.22 -0.01 6.88
N VAL A 104 -13.40 0.14 5.86
CA VAL A 104 -13.85 0.54 4.52
C VAL A 104 -13.50 -0.55 3.54
N ARG A 105 -14.51 -1.07 2.84
CA ARG A 105 -14.38 -2.00 1.73
C ARG A 105 -14.39 -1.23 0.41
N VAL A 106 -13.53 -1.61 -0.51
CA VAL A 106 -13.47 -1.05 -1.86
C VAL A 106 -13.53 -2.20 -2.85
N ASP A 107 -14.40 -2.06 -3.85
CA ASP A 107 -14.38 -2.90 -5.04
C ASP A 107 -13.24 -2.43 -5.95
N MET A 108 -12.23 -3.26 -6.10
CA MET A 108 -11.03 -3.00 -6.90
C MET A 108 -11.19 -3.52 -8.34
N GLY A 109 -12.38 -3.97 -8.72
CA GLY A 109 -12.69 -4.51 -10.04
C GLY A 109 -12.10 -5.90 -10.30
N GLU A 110 -12.19 -6.32 -11.56
CA GLU A 110 -11.67 -7.60 -12.01
C GLU A 110 -10.14 -7.54 -12.25
N PRO A 111 -9.39 -8.60 -11.88
CA PRO A 111 -7.98 -8.68 -12.20
C PRO A 111 -7.78 -8.99 -13.69
N ILE A 112 -6.85 -8.28 -14.32
CA ILE A 112 -6.40 -8.56 -15.69
C ILE A 112 -5.27 -9.58 -15.60
N LEU A 113 -5.49 -10.75 -16.21
CA LEU A 113 -4.55 -11.88 -16.15
C LEU A 113 -3.83 -12.14 -17.49
N SER A 114 -4.35 -11.63 -18.60
CA SER A 114 -3.77 -11.85 -19.92
C SER A 114 -2.44 -11.11 -20.03
N GLY A 115 -1.33 -11.82 -20.29
CA GLY A 115 0.01 -11.21 -20.38
C GLY A 115 0.10 -9.96 -21.29
N PRO A 116 -0.47 -9.99 -22.52
CA PRO A 116 -0.51 -8.83 -23.40
C PRO A 116 -1.27 -7.61 -22.84
N GLU A 117 -2.22 -7.81 -21.93
CA GLU A 117 -3.02 -6.74 -21.29
C GLU A 117 -2.39 -6.22 -19.99
N ILE A 118 -1.44 -6.96 -19.38
CA ILE A 118 -0.61 -6.54 -18.24
C ILE A 118 0.65 -5.77 -18.69
N PRO A 119 0.71 -5.32 -19.93
CA PRO A 119 1.95 -5.18 -20.73
C PRO A 119 3.19 -5.96 -20.22
N THR A 120 3.19 -7.29 -20.28
CA THR A 120 4.42 -8.09 -20.12
C THR A 120 4.80 -8.82 -21.42
N LYS A 121 6.10 -8.97 -21.66
CA LYS A 121 6.65 -9.81 -22.73
C LYS A 121 6.83 -11.27 -22.30
N LEU A 122 6.61 -11.60 -21.03
CA LEU A 122 6.71 -12.98 -20.56
C LEU A 122 5.67 -13.86 -21.26
N PRO A 123 6.06 -15.06 -21.72
CA PRO A 123 5.11 -15.96 -22.35
C PRO A 123 4.08 -16.43 -21.33
N ALA A 124 2.82 -16.52 -21.76
CA ALA A 124 1.78 -17.12 -20.94
C ALA A 124 2.08 -18.59 -20.67
N THR A 125 1.96 -19.00 -19.42
CA THR A 125 2.21 -20.38 -18.95
C THR A 125 0.91 -21.12 -18.65
N ARG A 126 -0.20 -20.40 -18.36
CA ARG A 126 -1.50 -21.00 -18.02
C ARG A 126 -2.65 -20.14 -18.52
N ASN A 127 -3.48 -20.66 -19.44
CA ASN A 127 -4.72 -19.99 -19.91
C ASN A 127 -4.54 -18.50 -20.27
N LYS A 128 -3.51 -18.15 -21.05
CA LYS A 128 -3.10 -16.77 -21.39
C LYS A 128 -2.50 -15.93 -20.25
N ALA A 129 -2.51 -16.44 -19.03
CA ALA A 129 -1.85 -15.82 -17.89
C ALA A 129 -0.40 -16.27 -17.74
N VAL A 130 0.40 -15.37 -17.16
CA VAL A 130 1.79 -15.61 -16.77
C VAL A 130 1.78 -16.02 -15.30
N VAL A 131 1.89 -17.33 -15.04
CA VAL A 131 1.82 -17.94 -13.70
C VAL A 131 3.07 -18.81 -13.49
N GLN A 132 3.84 -18.52 -12.44
CA GLN A 132 5.15 -19.16 -12.18
C GLN A 132 6.09 -19.20 -13.40
N ALA A 133 6.10 -18.13 -14.20
CA ALA A 133 7.06 -18.01 -15.29
C ALA A 133 8.47 -17.74 -14.74
N GLU A 134 9.48 -18.19 -15.49
CA GLU A 134 10.87 -17.90 -15.17
C GLU A 134 11.25 -16.49 -15.63
N LEU A 135 11.84 -15.71 -14.73
CA LEU A 135 12.39 -14.38 -15.00
C LEU A 135 13.83 -14.33 -14.48
N GLU A 136 14.79 -14.04 -15.36
CA GLU A 136 16.19 -13.86 -14.96
C GLU A 136 16.42 -12.42 -14.50
N VAL A 137 16.81 -12.24 -13.24
CA VAL A 137 17.18 -10.94 -12.68
C VAL A 137 18.51 -11.11 -11.96
N GLU A 138 19.53 -10.34 -12.38
CA GLU A 138 20.89 -10.37 -11.81
C GLU A 138 21.52 -11.78 -11.81
N GLY A 139 21.28 -12.57 -12.85
CA GLY A 139 21.81 -13.93 -12.96
C GLY A 139 21.12 -14.95 -12.05
N SER A 140 20.07 -14.56 -11.32
CA SER A 140 19.21 -15.45 -10.56
C SER A 140 17.90 -15.69 -11.31
N THR A 141 17.40 -16.93 -11.34
CA THR A 141 16.10 -17.24 -11.94
C THR A 141 14.99 -17.18 -10.90
N TRP A 142 14.09 -16.22 -11.04
CA TRP A 142 12.92 -16.01 -10.22
C TRP A 142 11.69 -16.68 -10.80
N HIS A 143 10.75 -17.09 -9.94
CA HIS A 143 9.43 -17.55 -10.37
C HIS A 143 8.43 -16.42 -10.12
N VAL A 144 7.83 -15.94 -11.20
CA VAL A 144 6.95 -14.77 -11.17
C VAL A 144 5.57 -15.07 -11.73
N THR A 145 4.57 -14.42 -11.15
CA THR A 145 3.20 -14.39 -11.64
C THR A 145 2.82 -12.94 -11.89
N CYS A 146 2.31 -12.64 -13.09
CA CYS A 146 1.94 -11.28 -13.47
C CYS A 146 0.43 -11.10 -13.36
N VAL A 147 0.02 -10.00 -12.73
CA VAL A 147 -1.37 -9.59 -12.57
C VAL A 147 -1.44 -8.08 -12.80
N SER A 148 -2.53 -7.59 -13.38
CA SER A 148 -2.81 -6.15 -13.41
C SER A 148 -4.13 -5.87 -12.69
N MET A 149 -4.10 -4.88 -11.80
CA MET A 149 -5.29 -4.29 -11.16
C MET A 149 -5.58 -2.92 -11.78
N GLY A 150 -5.35 -2.78 -13.09
CA GLY A 150 -5.29 -1.50 -13.81
C GLY A 150 -3.87 -0.94 -13.96
N ASN A 151 -2.93 -1.38 -13.11
CA ASN A 151 -1.49 -1.17 -13.22
C ASN A 151 -0.74 -2.50 -13.10
N PRO A 152 0.44 -2.67 -13.75
CA PRO A 152 1.15 -3.94 -13.81
C PRO A 152 1.84 -4.31 -12.49
N HIS A 153 1.65 -5.57 -12.06
CA HIS A 153 2.31 -6.16 -10.89
C HIS A 153 3.06 -7.43 -11.29
N CYS A 154 4.23 -7.63 -10.69
CA CYS A 154 5.08 -8.81 -10.85
C CYS A 154 5.28 -9.43 -9.48
N VAL A 155 4.50 -10.47 -9.17
CA VAL A 155 4.52 -11.12 -7.86
C VAL A 155 5.49 -12.28 -7.88
N THR A 156 6.32 -12.42 -6.84
CA THR A 156 7.19 -13.58 -6.66
C THR A 156 7.04 -14.17 -5.26
N PHE A 157 7.04 -15.50 -5.18
CA PHE A 157 7.06 -16.25 -3.93
C PHE A 157 8.42 -16.90 -3.66
N GLY A 158 9.41 -16.66 -4.53
CA GLY A 158 10.71 -17.29 -4.45
C GLY A 158 11.45 -17.35 -5.79
N SER A 159 12.67 -17.84 -5.71
CA SER A 159 13.52 -18.14 -6.85
C SER A 159 13.79 -19.64 -6.95
N LYS A 160 14.50 -20.07 -8.00
CA LYS A 160 15.02 -21.45 -8.06
C LYS A 160 15.91 -21.80 -6.86
N GLU A 161 16.56 -20.80 -6.27
CA GLU A 161 17.49 -20.94 -5.15
C GLU A 161 16.77 -20.82 -3.79
N PHE A 162 15.72 -19.99 -3.71
CA PHE A 162 14.97 -19.71 -2.49
C PHE A 162 13.51 -20.14 -2.64
N LYS A 163 13.14 -21.26 -2.02
CA LYS A 163 11.77 -21.79 -2.08
C LYS A 163 10.75 -20.99 -1.24
N VAL A 164 11.23 -20.27 -0.23
CA VAL A 164 10.43 -19.40 0.65
C VAL A 164 11.25 -18.13 0.88
N LEU A 165 10.65 -16.97 0.64
CA LEU A 165 11.28 -15.67 0.89
C LEU A 165 11.07 -15.26 2.34
N GLN A 166 12.15 -14.85 3.01
CA GLN A 166 12.05 -13.99 4.18
C GLN A 166 12.05 -12.55 3.67
N VAL A 167 10.86 -11.97 3.56
CA VAL A 167 10.68 -10.66 2.88
C VAL A 167 11.44 -9.53 3.56
N ASP A 168 11.63 -9.60 4.88
CA ASP A 168 12.38 -8.61 5.66
C ASP A 168 13.89 -8.64 5.40
N ASP A 169 14.41 -9.74 4.84
CA ASP A 169 15.83 -9.91 4.51
C ASP A 169 16.16 -9.44 3.07
N LEU A 170 15.16 -8.99 2.30
CA LEU A 170 15.34 -8.53 0.92
C LEU A 170 15.79 -7.06 0.88
N GLU A 171 16.90 -6.82 0.20
CA GLU A 171 17.39 -5.46 -0.11
C GLU A 171 16.54 -4.82 -1.24
N LEU A 172 15.31 -4.41 -0.91
CA LEU A 172 14.33 -3.87 -1.87
C LEU A 172 14.84 -2.65 -2.64
N THR A 173 15.68 -1.82 -2.03
CA THR A 173 16.31 -0.67 -2.71
C THR A 173 17.27 -1.08 -3.81
N GLU A 174 17.84 -2.29 -3.72
CA GLU A 174 18.73 -2.82 -4.74
C GLU A 174 17.98 -3.67 -5.77
N ILE A 175 17.10 -4.58 -5.33
CA ILE A 175 16.42 -5.52 -6.24
C ILE A 175 15.16 -4.94 -6.90
N GLY A 176 14.42 -4.09 -6.19
CA GLY A 176 13.16 -3.50 -6.67
C GLY A 176 13.29 -2.76 -8.01
N PRO A 177 14.27 -1.85 -8.18
CA PRO A 177 14.47 -1.15 -9.46
C PRO A 177 14.78 -2.08 -10.64
N LYS A 178 15.38 -3.25 -10.36
CA LYS A 178 15.77 -4.23 -11.39
C LYS A 178 14.57 -4.99 -11.92
N PHE A 179 13.56 -5.24 -11.08
CA PHE A 179 12.25 -5.72 -11.53
C PHE A 179 11.46 -4.60 -12.21
N GLU A 180 11.39 -3.42 -11.60
CA GLU A 180 10.61 -2.27 -12.09
C GLU A 180 10.97 -1.94 -13.54
N HIS A 181 12.26 -1.89 -13.86
CA HIS A 181 12.78 -1.50 -15.18
C HIS A 181 13.16 -2.70 -16.05
N HIS A 182 12.76 -3.93 -15.67
CA HIS A 182 13.12 -5.12 -16.43
C HIS A 182 12.57 -5.04 -17.86
N GLU A 183 13.35 -5.49 -18.85
CA GLU A 183 12.99 -5.40 -20.28
C GLU A 183 11.70 -6.15 -20.66
N MET A 184 11.28 -7.07 -19.80
CA MET A 184 10.07 -7.87 -19.91
C MET A 184 8.81 -7.09 -19.52
N PHE A 185 8.94 -5.90 -18.92
CA PHE A 185 7.84 -5.00 -18.56
C PHE A 185 8.00 -3.65 -19.27
N PRO A 186 7.53 -3.51 -20.53
CA PRO A 186 7.63 -2.25 -21.28
C PRO A 186 7.00 -1.04 -20.61
N ALA A 187 5.94 -1.25 -19.83
CA ALA A 187 5.27 -0.21 -19.05
C ALA A 187 5.80 -0.09 -17.62
N ARG A 188 6.94 -0.74 -17.31
CA ARG A 188 7.44 -1.01 -15.95
C ARG A 188 6.49 -1.89 -15.14
N THR A 189 6.88 -2.23 -13.92
CA THR A 189 6.04 -2.95 -12.95
C THR A 189 6.16 -2.29 -11.59
N ASN A 190 5.10 -2.32 -10.79
CA ASN A 190 5.11 -1.76 -9.44
C ASN A 190 5.84 -2.70 -8.48
N THR A 191 7.12 -2.44 -8.23
CA THR A 191 7.97 -3.20 -7.28
C THR A 191 8.78 -2.27 -6.37
N GLY A 192 8.25 -1.06 -6.12
CA GLY A 192 8.90 -0.04 -5.30
C GLY A 192 8.52 -0.17 -3.83
N ALA A 193 9.50 0.02 -2.94
CA ALA A 193 9.29 -0.06 -1.49
C ALA A 193 8.33 1.06 -1.01
N THR A 194 7.10 0.67 -0.64
CA THR A 194 6.11 1.56 -0.02
C THR A 194 5.58 0.93 1.26
N LEU A 195 5.05 1.73 2.18
CA LEU A 195 4.50 1.18 3.43
C LEU A 195 3.24 0.33 3.21
N ALA A 196 2.48 0.60 2.14
CA ALA A 196 1.32 -0.19 1.76
C ALA A 196 0.93 0.09 0.30
N CYS A 197 0.81 -0.97 -0.51
CA CYS A 197 0.27 -0.92 -1.86
C CYS A 197 -1.07 -1.68 -1.91
N GLY A 198 -2.18 -0.97 -2.16
CA GLY A 198 -3.50 -1.61 -2.17
C GLY A 198 -3.72 -2.52 -3.39
N THR A 199 -3.29 -2.08 -4.58
CA THR A 199 -3.39 -2.86 -5.81
C THR A 199 -2.41 -4.03 -5.83
N GLY A 200 -1.24 -3.87 -5.23
CA GLY A 200 -0.27 -4.94 -5.08
C GLY A 200 -0.74 -6.02 -4.10
N ALA A 201 -1.27 -5.64 -2.93
CA ALA A 201 -1.90 -6.59 -2.01
C ALA A 201 -3.03 -7.41 -2.67
N CYS A 202 -3.83 -6.77 -3.54
CA CYS A 202 -4.81 -7.46 -4.38
C CYS A 202 -4.13 -8.44 -5.37
N ALA A 203 -3.10 -7.99 -6.08
CA ALA A 203 -2.35 -8.78 -7.05
C ALA A 203 -1.67 -10.00 -6.41
N VAL A 204 -1.10 -9.87 -5.21
CA VAL A 204 -0.49 -10.98 -4.46
C VAL A 204 -1.49 -12.06 -4.13
N VAL A 205 -2.70 -11.71 -3.67
CA VAL A 205 -3.73 -12.71 -3.36
C VAL A 205 -4.21 -13.40 -4.64
N VAL A 206 -4.42 -12.65 -5.73
CA VAL A 206 -4.75 -13.24 -7.03
C VAL A 206 -3.65 -14.20 -7.48
N ALA A 207 -2.38 -13.80 -7.40
CA ALA A 207 -1.24 -14.65 -7.74
C ALA A 207 -1.16 -15.90 -6.85
N ALA A 208 -1.35 -15.77 -5.54
CA ALA A 208 -1.34 -16.87 -4.59
C ALA A 208 -2.44 -17.89 -4.89
N VAL A 209 -3.66 -17.43 -5.24
CA VAL A 209 -4.76 -18.30 -5.67
C VAL A 209 -4.44 -19.00 -6.99
N LEU A 210 -3.89 -18.27 -7.97
CA LEU A 210 -3.49 -18.85 -9.27
C LEU A 210 -2.40 -19.92 -9.12
N GLU A 211 -1.51 -19.77 -8.13
CA GLU A 211 -0.47 -20.73 -7.78
C GLU A 211 -0.93 -21.84 -6.81
N GLY A 212 -2.17 -21.78 -6.31
CA GLY A 212 -2.70 -22.76 -5.35
C GLY A 212 -2.06 -22.68 -3.95
N ARG A 213 -1.56 -21.50 -3.57
CA ARG A 213 -0.87 -21.25 -2.29
C ARG A 213 -1.79 -20.70 -1.20
N ALA A 214 -2.90 -20.07 -1.59
CA ALA A 214 -3.83 -19.45 -0.65
C ALA A 214 -5.27 -19.54 -1.16
N GLU A 215 -6.22 -19.31 -0.27
CA GLU A 215 -7.64 -19.19 -0.61
C GLU A 215 -7.95 -17.80 -1.18
N ARG A 216 -9.14 -17.66 -1.77
CA ARG A 216 -9.60 -16.41 -2.37
C ARG A 216 -9.76 -15.26 -1.37
N LYS A 217 -9.94 -15.58 -0.09
CA LYS A 217 -10.03 -14.61 1.00
C LYS A 217 -8.80 -14.74 1.91
N CYS A 218 -8.04 -13.66 2.05
CA CYS A 218 -6.78 -13.63 2.77
C CYS A 218 -6.62 -12.33 3.56
N ILE A 219 -5.83 -12.40 4.63
CA ILE A 219 -5.25 -11.21 5.26
C ILE A 219 -3.84 -11.04 4.71
N VAL A 220 -3.54 -9.84 4.22
CA VAL A 220 -2.22 -9.45 3.71
C VAL A 220 -1.61 -8.47 4.68
N ASP A 221 -0.52 -8.87 5.33
CA ASP A 221 0.25 -7.99 6.20
C ASP A 221 1.31 -7.25 5.38
N VAL A 222 1.14 -5.93 5.25
CA VAL A 222 2.10 -4.99 4.64
C VAL A 222 2.80 -4.18 5.75
N PRO A 223 3.94 -3.48 5.50
CA PRO A 223 4.65 -2.73 6.53
C PRO A 223 3.77 -1.74 7.34
N GLY A 224 2.74 -1.22 6.70
CA GLY A 224 1.77 -0.27 7.25
C GLY A 224 0.57 -0.89 7.98
N GLY A 225 0.47 -2.21 8.07
CA GLY A 225 -0.64 -2.91 8.73
C GLY A 225 -1.31 -3.93 7.82
N SER A 226 -2.44 -4.48 8.28
CA SER A 226 -3.12 -5.59 7.59
C SER A 226 -4.25 -5.10 6.68
N LEU A 227 -4.40 -5.76 5.53
CA LEU A 227 -5.50 -5.59 4.59
C LEU A 227 -6.23 -6.92 4.43
N GLU A 228 -7.56 -6.93 4.55
CA GLU A 228 -8.37 -8.09 4.16
C GLU A 228 -8.66 -7.99 2.65
N ILE A 229 -8.30 -9.03 1.90
CA ILE A 229 -8.50 -9.11 0.46
C ILE A 229 -9.36 -10.33 0.15
N GLU A 230 -10.36 -10.14 -0.70
CA GLU A 230 -11.25 -11.20 -1.18
C GLU A 230 -11.40 -11.13 -2.70
N TRP A 231 -10.86 -12.11 -3.42
CA TRP A 231 -11.16 -12.29 -4.85
C TRP A 231 -12.40 -13.17 -5.02
N ARG A 232 -13.57 -12.52 -5.07
CA ARG A 232 -14.87 -13.19 -5.06
C ARG A 232 -15.14 -13.97 -6.35
N GLU A 233 -15.60 -15.20 -6.22
CA GLU A 233 -15.84 -16.08 -7.36
C GLU A 233 -17.12 -15.74 -8.14
N ASP A 234 -18.16 -15.27 -7.44
CA ASP A 234 -19.49 -15.00 -8.02
C ASP A 234 -19.47 -13.95 -9.13
N ASP A 235 -18.59 -12.96 -9.03
CA ASP A 235 -18.49 -11.85 -9.97
C ASP A 235 -17.07 -11.57 -10.45
N ASN A 236 -16.08 -12.35 -10.02
CA ASN A 236 -14.66 -12.21 -10.38
C ASN A 236 -14.00 -10.90 -9.89
N HIS A 237 -14.65 -10.13 -9.02
CA HIS A 237 -14.12 -8.87 -8.49
C HIS A 237 -13.20 -9.10 -7.28
N VAL A 238 -12.21 -8.22 -7.11
CA VAL A 238 -11.36 -8.19 -5.91
C VAL A 238 -11.85 -7.11 -4.96
N TYR A 239 -12.14 -7.48 -3.72
CA TYR A 239 -12.53 -6.57 -2.65
C TYR A 239 -11.36 -6.38 -1.69
N MET A 240 -11.09 -5.14 -1.32
CA MET A 240 -10.10 -4.79 -0.31
C MET A 240 -10.77 -4.06 0.85
N THR A 241 -10.60 -4.58 2.07
CA THR A 241 -11.18 -4.06 3.30
C THR A 241 -10.09 -3.75 4.31
N ALA A 242 -10.11 -2.55 4.89
CA ALA A 242 -9.20 -2.20 5.98
C ALA A 242 -9.72 -1.01 6.79
N HIS A 243 -9.11 -0.81 7.96
CA HIS A 243 -9.31 0.39 8.78
C HIS A 243 -8.71 1.63 8.11
N VAL A 244 -9.30 2.78 8.44
CA VAL A 244 -8.85 4.11 8.03
C VAL A 244 -8.77 4.99 9.26
N TYR A 245 -7.61 5.62 9.47
CA TYR A 245 -7.37 6.48 10.63
C TYR A 245 -7.13 7.92 10.16
N MET A 246 -8.10 8.80 10.39
CA MET A 246 -7.96 10.22 10.11
C MET A 246 -7.27 10.90 11.29
N THR A 247 -6.13 11.55 11.08
CA THR A 247 -5.49 12.37 12.13
C THR A 247 -6.02 13.81 12.09
N ALA A 248 -5.76 14.55 13.18
CA ALA A 248 -6.27 15.89 13.45
C ALA A 248 -6.21 16.88 12.25
N PRO A 249 -7.06 17.94 12.26
CA PRO A 249 -7.00 18.98 11.25
C PRO A 249 -5.59 19.52 11.04
N ALA A 250 -5.17 19.62 9.78
CA ALA A 250 -4.03 20.44 9.39
C ALA A 250 -4.55 21.77 8.82
N GLU A 251 -4.03 22.89 9.28
CA GLU A 251 -4.16 24.17 8.60
C GLU A 251 -2.79 24.57 8.05
N ALA A 252 -2.71 24.82 6.74
CA ALA A 252 -1.51 25.34 6.11
C ALA A 252 -1.80 26.68 5.46
N VAL A 253 -0.87 27.62 5.67
CA VAL A 253 -0.91 28.96 5.07
C VAL A 253 0.03 28.95 3.88
N ILE A 254 -0.52 29.04 2.68
CA ILE A 254 0.27 29.14 1.47
C ILE A 254 0.36 30.62 1.09
N ALA A 255 1.56 31.18 1.21
CA ALA A 255 1.83 32.53 0.73
C ALA A 255 1.77 32.54 -0.80
N GLN A 256 0.89 33.36 -1.38
CA GLN A 256 0.90 33.61 -2.81
C GLN A 256 2.12 34.49 -3.13
N SER A 257 3.13 33.93 -3.78
CA SER A 257 4.22 34.73 -4.35
C SER A 257 3.84 35.13 -5.77
N ASP A 258 3.28 36.32 -5.95
CA ASP A 258 3.20 36.97 -7.25
C ASP A 258 4.57 37.63 -7.53
N PRO A 259 5.30 37.29 -8.60
CA PRO A 259 6.60 37.88 -8.88
C PRO A 259 6.42 39.35 -9.33
N GLY A 260 6.34 40.27 -8.37
CA GLY A 260 6.33 41.71 -8.63
C GLY A 260 5.43 42.57 -7.73
N GLN A 261 4.63 42.01 -6.82
CA GLN A 261 3.82 42.80 -5.88
C GLN A 261 4.29 42.64 -4.44
N SER A 262 4.38 43.78 -3.74
CA SER A 262 4.62 43.85 -2.30
C SER A 262 3.60 43.01 -1.54
N TYR A 263 4.10 42.19 -0.61
CA TYR A 263 3.35 41.31 0.27
C TYR A 263 2.08 41.96 0.82
N SER A 264 0.92 41.53 0.32
CA SER A 264 -0.34 41.65 1.05
C SER A 264 -0.65 40.27 1.64
N ALA A 265 -1.06 40.24 2.91
CA ALA A 265 -1.31 39.01 3.68
C ALA A 265 -2.59 38.28 3.23
N GLY A 266 -2.72 38.00 1.92
CA GLY A 266 -3.73 37.14 1.32
C GLY A 266 -3.22 35.71 1.21
N GLY A 267 -2.95 35.05 2.33
CA GLY A 267 -2.63 33.62 2.32
C GLY A 267 -3.88 32.80 1.98
N VAL A 268 -3.75 31.78 1.13
CA VAL A 268 -4.77 30.74 1.06
C VAL A 268 -4.70 30.00 2.38
N ARG A 269 -5.70 30.21 3.24
CA ARG A 269 -5.93 29.32 4.39
C ARG A 269 -6.52 28.05 3.83
N LEU A 270 -5.75 26.97 3.83
CA LEU A 270 -6.34 25.64 3.91
C LEU A 270 -6.97 25.58 5.31
N SER A 271 -8.23 26.02 5.41
CA SER A 271 -8.97 26.09 6.67
C SER A 271 -9.01 24.70 7.34
N SER A 272 -9.37 24.68 8.65
CA SER A 272 -9.78 23.61 9.59
C SER A 272 -10.27 22.22 9.12
N ARG A 273 -10.28 21.97 7.81
CA ARG A 273 -10.83 20.83 7.08
C ARG A 273 -9.80 19.97 6.35
N ALA A 274 -8.51 20.34 6.30
CA ALA A 274 -7.51 19.37 5.82
C ALA A 274 -7.18 18.40 6.95
N ARG A 275 -6.91 17.13 6.64
CA ARG A 275 -6.56 16.07 7.61
C ARG A 275 -5.31 15.35 7.12
N ARG A 276 -4.39 15.03 8.03
CA ARG A 276 -3.20 14.19 7.75
C ARG A 276 -3.55 12.71 7.98
N LEU A 277 -2.89 11.81 7.27
CA LEU A 277 -3.08 10.36 7.38
C LEU A 277 -1.88 9.72 8.07
N CYS A 278 -2.13 8.80 9.00
CA CYS A 278 -1.13 7.84 9.49
C CYS A 278 -1.72 6.43 9.47
N LEU A 279 -0.86 5.45 9.20
CA LEU A 279 -1.12 4.03 9.38
C LEU A 279 -1.30 3.72 10.88
N PRO A 280 -1.98 2.62 11.26
CA PRO A 280 -2.09 2.23 12.67
C PRO A 280 -0.71 2.14 13.33
N PRO A 281 -0.59 2.47 14.62
CA PRO A 281 0.64 2.16 15.36
C PRO A 281 0.87 0.65 15.31
N GLN A 282 2.09 0.22 14.94
CA GLN A 282 2.46 -1.18 14.97
C GLN A 282 2.22 -1.72 16.39
N SER A 283 1.48 -2.83 16.51
CA SER A 283 1.37 -3.57 17.75
C SER A 283 2.74 -4.19 18.05
N GLY A 284 3.58 -3.46 18.78
CA GLY A 284 4.87 -3.95 19.23
C GLY A 284 4.68 -5.19 20.11
N LYS A 285 5.27 -6.31 19.68
CA LYS A 285 5.66 -7.40 20.58
C LYS A 285 6.86 -6.93 21.40
N ASP A 286 6.64 -6.02 22.35
CA ASP A 286 7.62 -5.77 23.40
C ASP A 286 7.13 -6.40 24.70
N SER A 287 7.48 -7.67 24.83
CA SER A 287 7.49 -8.39 26.10
C SER A 287 8.42 -7.68 27.08
N LEU A 288 7.84 -7.25 28.20
CA LEU A 288 8.41 -7.24 29.55
C LEU A 288 9.93 -7.50 29.65
N GLN A 289 10.70 -6.46 29.95
CA GLN A 289 11.70 -6.52 31.03
C GLN A 289 12.03 -5.10 31.52
N GLY A 290 11.72 -4.86 32.79
CA GLY A 290 12.13 -3.65 33.50
C GLY A 290 13.60 -3.70 33.88
N GLY A 291 14.19 -2.51 34.07
CA GLY A 291 15.44 -2.38 34.81
C GLY A 291 16.35 -1.24 34.35
N GLY A 292 16.19 -0.07 34.98
CA GLY A 292 17.33 0.74 35.45
C GLY A 292 18.35 1.30 34.45
N SER A 293 18.24 2.61 34.21
CA SER A 293 19.34 3.59 34.30
C SER A 293 20.78 3.03 34.42
N GLN A 294 21.63 3.27 33.42
CA GLN A 294 22.87 4.06 33.59
C GLN A 294 23.61 4.27 32.27
N ARG A 295 23.92 5.54 31.98
CA ARG A 295 25.05 5.94 31.13
C ARG A 295 26.35 5.41 31.73
N GLN A 296 27.22 4.79 30.93
CA GLN A 296 28.63 5.19 30.85
C GLN A 296 29.37 4.45 29.72
N GLN A 297 30.24 5.21 29.07
CA GLN A 297 31.24 4.79 28.10
C GLN A 297 32.36 3.95 28.76
N LEU A 298 33.17 3.35 27.89
CA LEU A 298 34.60 3.02 28.02
C LEU A 298 34.98 1.53 28.12
N SER A 299 35.47 1.07 26.98
CA SER A 299 36.78 0.44 26.75
C SER A 299 37.19 -0.85 27.49
N SER A 300 37.74 -1.72 26.65
CA SER A 300 38.99 -2.47 26.84
C SER A 300 38.93 -3.96 27.24
N ARG A 301 39.52 -4.74 26.32
CA ARG A 301 40.51 -5.80 26.53
C ARG A 301 40.08 -7.14 27.14
N LEU A 302 40.23 -8.14 26.26
CA LEU A 302 41.09 -9.34 26.39
C LEU A 302 40.94 -10.25 27.62
N ALA A 303 40.68 -11.51 27.29
CA ALA A 303 41.47 -12.71 27.64
C ALA A 303 40.73 -13.80 28.44
N GLY A 304 40.86 -15.03 27.92
CA GLY A 304 40.76 -16.30 28.64
C GLY A 304 39.32 -16.74 28.96
N GLY A 305 38.87 -17.94 28.65
CA GLY A 305 39.55 -19.18 28.31
C GLY A 305 38.77 -20.33 28.95
N VAL A 306 38.76 -21.50 28.27
CA VAL A 306 38.38 -22.82 28.80
C VAL A 306 36.88 -22.96 29.13
N GLY A 307 36.07 -23.78 28.46
CA GLY A 307 36.28 -25.15 28.01
C GLY A 307 35.44 -26.06 28.89
N ALA A 308 34.37 -26.66 28.36
CA ALA A 308 33.79 -27.91 28.84
C ALA A 308 32.75 -28.44 27.86
N ASP A 309 33.12 -29.56 27.24
CA ASP A 309 32.24 -30.55 26.61
C ASP A 309 30.97 -30.84 27.41
N ARG A 310 29.85 -31.02 26.71
CA ARG A 310 29.04 -32.25 26.81
C ARG A 310 28.11 -32.40 25.61
N GLN A 311 28.42 -33.45 24.85
CA GLN A 311 27.64 -34.03 23.77
C GLN A 311 26.58 -35.03 24.34
N PRO A 312 25.75 -35.74 23.55
CA PRO A 312 24.31 -35.50 23.50
C PRO A 312 23.39 -36.72 23.81
N GLN A 313 22.06 -36.49 23.73
CA GLN A 313 20.96 -37.45 23.45
C GLN A 313 20.48 -38.40 24.59
N PRO A 314 19.35 -39.16 24.49
CA PRO A 314 18.30 -39.27 23.43
C PRO A 314 16.81 -39.43 23.92
N HIS A 315 15.87 -39.55 22.94
CA HIS A 315 14.51 -40.16 22.97
C HIS A 315 13.40 -39.46 23.80
N CYS A 316 12.10 -39.47 23.48
CA CYS A 316 11.24 -40.39 22.74
C CYS A 316 9.92 -39.69 22.29
N ALA A 317 9.10 -40.45 21.56
CA ALA A 317 8.00 -40.06 20.68
C ALA A 317 6.62 -39.73 21.30
N SER A 318 5.80 -39.11 20.44
CA SER A 318 4.35 -39.30 20.22
C SER A 318 3.33 -38.43 20.99
N CYS A 319 2.23 -38.17 20.25
CA CYS A 319 0.99 -37.45 20.57
C CYS A 319 1.14 -35.92 20.39
N GLY A 320 0.60 -35.26 19.36
CA GLY A 320 -0.70 -35.46 18.71
C GLY A 320 -1.63 -34.40 19.26
N ASP A 321 -1.65 -33.21 18.66
CA ASP A 321 -2.74 -32.26 18.81
C ASP A 321 -2.88 -31.43 17.54
N GLN A 322 -4.12 -31.42 17.06
CA GLN A 322 -4.63 -30.57 16.00
C GLN A 322 -4.80 -29.17 16.59
N ASP A 323 -4.19 -28.16 15.98
CA ASP A 323 -4.67 -26.80 16.12
C ASP A 323 -4.58 -26.11 14.76
N GLY A 324 -5.74 -25.61 14.32
CA GLY A 324 -5.90 -24.84 13.11
C GLY A 324 -5.05 -23.58 13.19
N GLY A 325 -4.05 -23.49 12.32
CA GLY A 325 -3.30 -22.27 12.13
C GLY A 325 -4.11 -21.30 11.29
N ASP A 326 -4.59 -20.22 11.91
CA ASP A 326 -4.85 -18.98 11.21
C ASP A 326 -3.54 -18.54 10.54
N GLY A 327 -3.45 -18.77 9.23
CA GLY A 327 -2.28 -18.45 8.41
C GLY A 327 -2.18 -16.94 8.20
N SER A 328 -1.62 -16.23 9.17
CA SER A 328 -1.06 -14.88 8.95
C SER A 328 0.23 -15.03 8.16
N PHE A 329 0.28 -14.48 6.95
CA PHE A 329 1.49 -14.43 6.12
C PHE A 329 1.80 -12.98 5.74
N THR A 330 3.04 -12.56 6.00
CA THR A 330 3.57 -11.26 5.62
C THR A 330 3.96 -11.28 4.14
N TRP A 331 3.48 -10.29 3.36
CA TRP A 331 3.81 -10.16 1.93
C TRP A 331 4.14 -8.70 1.59
N MET A 332 5.10 -8.50 0.68
CA MET A 332 5.45 -7.20 0.13
C MET A 332 5.57 -7.31 -1.39
N ASP A 333 5.01 -6.33 -2.11
CA ASP A 333 5.06 -6.17 -3.58
C ASP A 333 6.35 -5.51 -4.06
#